data_AF-A0A3S2APG8-F1
#
_entry.id   AF-A0A3S2APG8-F1
#
_cell.length_a   1.000
_cell.length_b   1.000
_cell.length_c   1.000
_cell.angle_alpha   90.00
_cell.angle_beta   90.00
_cell.angle_gamma   90.00
#
_symmetry.space_group_name_H-M   'P 1'
#
loop_
_entity.id
_entity.type
_entity.pdbx_description
1 polymer ?
#
loop_
_entity_poly.entity_id
_entity_poly.type
_entity_poly.pdbx_seq_one_letter_code
_entity_poly.pdbx_strand_id
1 'polypeptide(L)'
;MKRRDMLKLAAVTAALLTTTALLTTGNAYAQDKKWKIGFSQVTTIEPWRAQFNKDILAEAAKHPEVELIITDGEDKTEKQVADVENLIRQEVDALLV
;
A
#
# COMPACT_ATOMS: atom_id res chain seq x y z
N MET A 1 -39.82 44.50 4.05
CA MET A 1 -38.35 44.30 4.01
C MET A 1 -37.74 45.35 3.09
N LYS A 2 -36.76 46.12 3.56
CA LYS A 2 -36.18 47.23 2.76
C LYS A 2 -35.19 46.63 1.76
N ARG A 3 -35.19 47.11 0.51
CA ARG A 3 -34.32 46.63 -0.60
C ARG A 3 -32.83 46.56 -0.23
N ARG A 4 -32.41 47.40 0.73
CA ARG A 4 -31.06 47.49 1.30
C ARG A 4 -30.67 46.27 2.13
N ASP A 5 -31.63 45.63 2.78
CA ASP A 5 -31.40 44.43 3.59
C ASP A 5 -31.25 43.19 2.69
N MET A 6 -31.95 43.18 1.56
CA MET A 6 -31.88 42.11 0.55
C MET A 6 -30.53 42.12 -0.20
N LEU A 7 -29.98 43.30 -0.49
CA LEU A 7 -28.65 43.47 -1.09
C LEU A 7 -27.52 43.02 -0.15
N LYS A 8 -27.64 43.28 1.16
CA LYS A 8 -26.69 42.80 2.16
C LYS A 8 -26.75 41.29 2.33
N LEU A 9 -27.95 40.71 2.33
CA LEU A 9 -28.13 39.26 2.42
C LEU A 9 -27.55 38.54 1.20
N ALA A 10 -27.78 39.08 -0.02
CA ALA A 10 -27.21 38.53 -1.25
C ALA A 10 -25.67 38.62 -1.30
N ALA A 11 -25.09 39.72 -0.80
CA ALA A 11 -23.64 39.88 -0.73
C ALA A 11 -22.99 38.92 0.28
N VAL A 12 -23.64 38.68 1.42
CA VAL A 12 -23.17 37.71 2.43
C VAL A 12 -23.27 36.28 1.91
N THR A 13 -24.34 35.91 1.20
CA THR A 13 -24.46 34.58 0.58
C THR A 13 -23.45 34.36 -0.56
N ALA A 14 -23.14 35.39 -1.35
CA ALA A 14 -22.15 35.30 -2.42
C ALA A 14 -20.72 35.16 -1.88
N ALA A 15 -20.38 35.83 -0.78
CA ALA A 15 -19.07 35.70 -0.11
C ALA A 15 -18.89 34.35 0.60
N LEU A 16 -19.99 33.72 1.05
CA LEU A 16 -19.98 32.41 1.68
C LEU A 16 -19.87 31.27 0.65
N LEU A 17 -20.37 31.47 -0.57
CA LEU A 17 -20.25 30.50 -1.67
C LEU A 17 -18.87 30.51 -2.35
N THR A 18 -18.17 31.65 -2.35
CA THR A 18 -16.82 31.75 -2.93
C THR A 18 -15.72 31.26 -2.00
N THR A 19 -15.94 31.24 -0.68
CA THR A 19 -14.96 30.74 0.29
C THR A 19 -14.94 29.21 0.39
N THR A 20 -16.03 28.52 0.06
CA THR A 20 -16.05 27.04 0.01
C THR A 20 -15.39 26.46 -1.25
N ALA A 21 -15.25 27.26 -2.32
CA ALA A 21 -14.64 26.82 -3.58
C ALA A 21 -13.11 26.86 -3.57
N LEU A 22 -12.49 27.52 -2.59
CA LEU A 22 -11.02 27.65 -2.47
C LEU A 22 -10.38 26.59 -1.57
N LEU A 23 -11.18 25.73 -0.93
CA LEU A 23 -10.69 24.67 -0.02
C LEU A 23 -10.52 23.30 -0.69
N THR A 24 -10.88 23.16 -1.97
CA THR A 24 -10.53 21.96 -2.75
C THR A 24 -9.14 22.13 -3.37
N THR A 25 -8.15 22.47 -2.56
CA THR A 25 -6.77 22.06 -2.86
C THR A 25 -6.80 20.54 -2.79
N GLY A 26 -6.93 19.90 -3.96
CA GLY A 26 -6.81 18.46 -4.09
C GLY A 26 -5.43 18.08 -3.57
N ASN A 27 -5.36 17.71 -2.30
CA ASN A 27 -4.32 16.80 -1.85
C ASN A 27 -4.52 15.56 -2.70
N ALA A 28 -3.70 15.42 -3.73
CA ALA A 28 -3.42 14.12 -4.29
C ALA A 28 -2.81 13.34 -3.12
N TYR A 29 -3.67 12.68 -2.34
CA TYR A 29 -3.24 11.64 -1.44
C TYR A 29 -2.51 10.67 -2.34
N ALA A 30 -1.18 10.65 -2.27
CA ALA A 30 -0.41 9.52 -2.75
C ALA A 30 -1.07 8.34 -2.04
N GLN A 31 -1.83 7.56 -2.80
CA GLN A 31 -2.52 6.40 -2.26
C GLN A 31 -1.41 5.58 -1.62
N ASP A 32 -1.45 5.38 -0.29
CA ASP A 32 -0.48 4.56 0.44
C ASP A 32 -0.61 3.13 -0.10
N LYS A 33 0.03 2.89 -1.24
CA LYS A 33 -0.12 1.67 -2.00
C LYS A 33 0.64 0.63 -1.21
N LYS A 34 -0.10 -0.31 -0.62
CA LYS A 34 0.48 -1.48 -0.02
C LYS A 34 1.01 -2.40 -1.12
N TRP A 35 2.28 -2.75 -1.04
CA TRP A 35 2.95 -3.67 -1.94
C TRP A 35 3.00 -5.05 -1.30
N LYS A 36 2.40 -6.05 -1.94
CA LYS A 36 2.54 -7.45 -1.52
C LYS A 36 3.68 -8.10 -2.26
N ILE A 37 4.69 -8.58 -1.53
CA ILE A 37 5.87 -9.23 -2.09
C ILE A 37 5.91 -10.68 -1.63
N GLY A 38 5.87 -11.61 -2.57
CA GLY A 38 6.07 -13.04 -2.31
C GLY A 38 7.53 -13.43 -2.53
N PHE A 39 8.14 -14.15 -1.61
CA PHE A 39 9.49 -14.68 -1.72
C PHE A 39 9.53 -16.20 -1.52
N SER A 40 9.78 -16.94 -2.60
CA SER A 40 9.73 -18.40 -2.65
C SER A 40 11.11 -19.04 -2.73
N GLN A 41 11.65 -19.43 -1.58
CA GLN A 41 12.97 -20.06 -1.51
C GLN A 41 12.92 -21.57 -1.75
N VAL A 42 14.01 -22.12 -2.29
CA VAL A 42 14.16 -23.58 -2.45
C VAL A 42 14.24 -24.32 -1.12
N THR A 43 14.93 -23.75 -0.13
CA THR A 43 15.08 -24.30 1.23
C THR A 43 15.40 -23.17 2.20
N THR A 44 15.28 -23.39 3.51
CA THR A 44 15.78 -22.47 4.56
C THR A 44 16.76 -23.11 5.53
N ILE A 45 17.23 -24.33 5.23
CA ILE A 45 18.04 -25.15 6.13
C ILE A 45 19.44 -24.57 6.35
N GLU A 46 20.06 -23.98 5.32
CA GLU A 46 21.41 -23.45 5.49
C GLU A 46 21.41 -22.19 6.38
N PRO A 47 22.37 -22.06 7.31
CA PRO A 47 22.41 -20.95 8.26
C PRO A 47 22.40 -19.56 7.61
N TRP A 48 23.01 -19.43 6.43
CA TRP A 48 23.03 -18.15 5.70
C TRP A 48 21.64 -17.77 5.17
N ARG A 49 20.78 -18.73 4.84
CA ARG A 49 19.38 -18.47 4.45
C ARG A 49 18.53 -18.08 5.63
N ALA A 50 18.74 -18.71 6.79
CA ALA A 50 18.08 -18.29 8.02
C ALA A 50 18.47 -16.85 8.41
N GLN A 51 19.73 -16.46 8.22
CA GLN A 51 20.15 -15.07 8.41
C GLN A 51 19.55 -14.14 7.36
N PHE A 52 19.56 -14.54 6.09
CA PHE A 52 18.94 -13.79 5.01
C PHE A 52 17.46 -13.50 5.28
N ASN A 53 16.71 -14.48 5.78
CA ASN A 53 15.31 -14.31 6.18
C ASN A 53 15.14 -13.27 7.29
N LYS A 54 16.04 -13.27 8.28
CA LYS A 54 16.02 -12.24 9.33
C LYS A 54 16.29 -10.86 8.77
N ASP A 55 17.27 -10.74 7.87
CA ASP A 55 17.67 -9.45 7.30
C ASP A 55 16.56 -8.87 6.42
N ILE A 56 15.94 -9.68 5.56
CA ILE A 56 14.84 -9.21 4.70
C ILE A 56 13.58 -8.88 5.50
N LEU A 57 13.27 -9.65 6.56
CA LEU A 57 12.16 -9.32 7.47
C LEU A 57 12.43 -8.02 8.24
N ALA A 58 13.66 -7.83 8.71
CA ALA A 58 14.07 -6.61 9.40
C ALA A 58 14.03 -5.38 8.48
N GLU A 59 14.32 -5.55 7.19
CA GLU A 59 14.17 -4.49 6.21
C GLU A 59 12.70 -4.22 5.90
N ALA A 60 11.89 -5.25 5.62
CA ALA A 60 10.46 -5.09 5.36
C ALA A 60 9.73 -4.40 6.52
N ALA A 61 10.11 -4.66 7.77
CA ALA A 61 9.55 -4.00 8.94
C ALA A 61 9.77 -2.47 8.98
N LYS A 62 10.76 -1.95 8.23
CA LYS A 62 11.00 -0.50 8.10
C LYS A 62 10.08 0.17 7.08
N HIS A 63 9.38 -0.60 6.27
CA HIS A 63 8.49 -0.14 5.19
C HIS A 63 7.06 -0.61 5.46
N PRO A 64 6.23 0.17 6.20
CA PRO A 64 4.86 -0.22 6.57
C PRO A 64 3.92 -0.46 5.38
N GLU A 65 4.29 0.02 4.20
CA GLU A 65 3.63 -0.21 2.93
C GLU A 65 3.94 -1.59 2.34
N VAL A 66 4.96 -2.32 2.84
CA VAL A 66 5.35 -3.63 2.31
C VAL A 66 4.76 -4.75 3.18
N GLU A 67 4.05 -5.66 2.52
CA GLU A 67 3.63 -6.94 3.07
C GLU A 67 4.49 -8.04 2.44
N LEU A 68 5.41 -8.62 3.23
CA LEU A 68 6.31 -9.67 2.78
C LEU A 68 5.80 -11.06 3.19
N ILE A 69 5.68 -11.97 2.22
CA ILE A 69 5.32 -13.36 2.42
C ILE A 69 6.52 -14.22 2.03
N ILE A 70 7.02 -15.05 2.94
CA ILE A 70 8.15 -15.95 2.66
C ILE A 70 7.65 -17.39 2.67
N THR A 71 7.98 -18.17 1.63
CA THR A 71 7.73 -19.60 1.55
C THR A 71 9.03 -20.38 1.44
N ASP A 72 9.03 -21.60 1.97
CA ASP A 72 10.17 -22.51 2.00
C ASP A 72 9.84 -23.80 1.22
N GLY A 73 10.48 -24.03 0.08
CA GLY A 73 10.29 -25.20 -0.76
C GLY A 73 10.76 -26.54 -0.16
N GLU A 74 11.45 -26.53 0.98
CA GLU A 74 11.98 -27.73 1.66
C GLU A 74 12.78 -28.67 0.74
N ASP A 75 13.54 -28.12 -0.21
CA ASP A 75 14.29 -28.85 -1.25
C ASP A 75 13.42 -29.74 -2.16
N LYS A 76 12.11 -29.47 -2.23
CA LYS A 76 11.14 -30.17 -3.09
C LYS A 76 10.64 -29.22 -4.17
N THR A 77 11.04 -29.48 -5.41
CA THR A 77 10.62 -28.66 -6.57
C THR A 77 9.11 -28.56 -6.70
N GLU A 78 8.38 -29.66 -6.50
CA GLU A 78 6.92 -29.69 -6.60
C GLU A 78 6.26 -28.79 -5.56
N LYS A 79 6.84 -28.73 -4.35
CA LYS A 79 6.39 -27.84 -3.30
C LYS A 79 6.67 -26.38 -3.68
N GLN A 80 7.88 -26.07 -4.15
CA GLN A 80 8.22 -24.70 -4.56
C GLN A 80 7.32 -24.21 -5.70
N VAL A 81 6.98 -25.08 -6.67
CA VAL A 81 6.01 -24.76 -7.73
C VAL A 81 4.63 -24.44 -7.15
N ALA A 82 4.12 -25.28 -6.23
CA ALA A 82 2.85 -25.03 -5.57
C ALA A 82 2.86 -23.72 -4.75
N ASP A 83 3.96 -23.42 -4.07
CA ASP A 83 4.13 -22.17 -3.31
C ASP A 83 4.11 -20.95 -4.24
N VAL A 84 4.80 -21.00 -5.38
CA VAL A 84 4.76 -19.94 -6.40
C VAL A 84 3.35 -19.78 -6.98
N GLU A 85 2.66 -20.86 -7.31
CA GLU A 85 1.26 -20.79 -7.78
C GLU A 85 0.34 -20.16 -6.74
N ASN A 86 0.53 -20.47 -5.46
CA ASN A 86 -0.23 -19.87 -4.37
C ASN A 86 0.05 -18.38 -4.22
N LEU A 87 1.30 -17.94 -4.40
CA LEU A 87 1.66 -16.51 -4.39
C LEU A 87 1.03 -15.77 -5.58
N ILE A 88 1.03 -16.36 -6.76
CA ILE A 88 0.36 -15.81 -7.95
C ILE A 88 -1.16 -15.68 -7.70
N ARG A 89 -1.80 -16.71 -7.11
CA ARG A 89 -3.24 -16.67 -6.75
C ARG A 89 -3.57 -15.63 -5.70
N GLN A 90 -2.61 -15.28 -4.83
CA GLN A 90 -2.75 -14.21 -3.85
C GLN A 90 -2.57 -12.82 -4.44
N GLU A 91 -2.30 -12.73 -5.75
CA GLU A 91 -2.10 -11.48 -6.50
C GLU A 91 -1.02 -10.59 -5.87
N VAL A 92 0.14 -11.19 -5.53
CA VAL A 92 1.30 -10.41 -5.08
C VAL A 92 1.75 -9.45 -6.18
N ASP A 93 2.15 -8.24 -5.80
CA ASP A 93 2.66 -7.22 -6.73
C ASP A 93 4.05 -7.60 -7.27
N ALA A 94 4.84 -8.35 -6.50
CA ALA A 94 6.16 -8.84 -6.90
C ALA A 94 6.41 -10.25 -6.37
N LEU A 95 7.14 -11.04 -7.17
CA LEU A 95 7.58 -12.39 -6.83
C LEU A 95 9.11 -12.47 -6.90
N LEU A 96 9.71 -12.96 -5.82
CA LEU A 96 11.14 -13.26 -5.67
C LEU A 96 11.27 -14.80 -5.59
N VAL A 97 12.24 -15.40 -6.28
CA VAL A 97 12.49 -16.85 -6.31
C VAL A 97 13.98 -17.12 -6.20
#